data_AF-A0A3C7W085-F1
#
_entry.id   AF-A0A3C7W085-F1
#
_cell.length_a   1.000
_cell.length_b   1.000
_cell.length_c   1.000
_cell.angle_alpha   90.00
_cell.angle_beta   90.00
_cell.angle_gamma   90.00
#
_symmetry.space_group_name_H-M   'P 1'
#
loop_
_entity.id
_entity.type
_entity.pdbx_description
1 polymer ?
#
loop_
_entity_poly.entity_id
_entity_poly.type
_entity_poly.pdbx_seq_one_letter_code
_entity_poly.pdbx_strand_id
1 'polypeptide(L)'
;MDRLLITGNGPLAGEVAIAGAKNAALPVLAAALLGSSPLTVSNVPAVRDIDTALKLLELLGCRIERDRATVHIDAGAVHSVRAPYELVKTMRGAILLLGPLLARFGSADVSLPGGCAIGSRPVNEHIEGLRAMGADIRIENGYIKAEASRLRGCHYAFDVPSVTGTENLMMAAALADGETVLENAAMEP
;
A
#
# COMPACT_ATOMS: atom_id res chain seq x y z
N MET A 1 -24.81 7.55 -11.99
CA MET A 1 -23.49 7.59 -12.64
C MET A 1 -23.29 8.99 -13.15
N ASP A 2 -22.22 9.63 -12.71
CA ASP A 2 -21.84 10.95 -13.22
C ASP A 2 -21.38 10.81 -14.67
N ARG A 3 -21.58 11.85 -15.46
CA ARG A 3 -21.17 11.90 -16.87
C ARG A 3 -20.44 13.20 -17.14
N LEU A 4 -19.39 13.12 -17.94
CA LEU A 4 -18.70 14.29 -18.49
C LEU A 4 -19.21 14.52 -19.91
N LEU A 5 -19.87 15.66 -20.14
CA LEU A 5 -20.21 16.13 -21.48
C LEU A 5 -19.11 17.08 -21.93
N ILE A 6 -18.40 16.72 -23.00
CA ILE A 6 -17.29 17.51 -23.55
C ILE A 6 -17.71 18.04 -24.91
N THR A 7 -17.68 19.36 -25.07
CA THR A 7 -17.89 20.03 -26.35
C THR A 7 -16.56 20.59 -26.83
N GLY A 8 -16.17 20.28 -28.08
CA GLY A 8 -14.94 20.82 -28.65
C GLY A 8 -14.99 22.34 -28.79
N ASN A 9 -13.94 23.04 -28.37
CA ASN A 9 -13.86 24.51 -28.40
C ASN A 9 -12.46 25.04 -28.79
N GLY A 10 -11.81 24.39 -29.76
CA GLY A 10 -10.47 24.78 -30.22
C GLY A 10 -9.32 24.30 -29.30
N PRO A 11 -8.07 24.74 -29.55
CA PRO A 11 -6.90 24.35 -28.77
C PRO A 11 -6.97 24.83 -27.31
N LEU A 12 -6.43 24.02 -26.39
CA LEU A 12 -6.26 24.42 -24.99
C LEU A 12 -5.15 25.49 -24.87
N ALA A 13 -5.40 26.55 -24.09
CA ALA A 13 -4.42 27.58 -23.76
C ALA A 13 -4.58 27.99 -22.29
N GLY A 14 -3.50 27.93 -21.51
CA GLY A 14 -3.49 28.28 -20.09
C GLY A 14 -2.47 27.49 -19.30
N GLU A 15 -2.56 27.59 -17.98
CA GLU A 15 -1.67 26.92 -17.03
C GLU A 15 -2.47 26.06 -16.05
N VAL A 16 -1.88 24.97 -15.56
CA VAL A 16 -2.49 24.08 -14.58
C VAL A 16 -1.45 23.64 -13.55
N ALA A 17 -1.82 23.71 -12.27
CA ALA A 17 -1.01 23.17 -11.19
C ALA A 17 -1.17 21.64 -11.12
N ILE A 18 -0.05 20.91 -11.09
CA ILE A 18 -0.05 19.46 -10.99
C ILE A 18 -0.17 19.05 -9.52
N ALA A 19 -1.19 18.24 -9.21
CA ALA A 19 -1.34 17.65 -7.89
C ALA A 19 -0.27 16.58 -7.63
N GLY A 20 -0.01 16.26 -6.36
CA GLY A 20 0.94 15.20 -6.01
C GLY A 20 0.60 13.83 -6.60
N ALA A 21 1.62 12.99 -6.72
CA ALA A 21 1.51 11.68 -7.34
C ALA A 21 0.74 10.70 -6.45
N LYS A 22 -0.42 10.24 -6.92
CA LYS A 22 -1.24 9.23 -6.24
C LYS A 22 -0.45 7.95 -5.91
N ASN A 23 0.35 7.47 -6.87
CA ASN A 23 1.11 6.23 -6.72
C ASN A 23 2.28 6.38 -5.73
N ALA A 24 2.77 7.59 -5.46
CA ALA A 24 3.73 7.85 -4.38
C ALA A 24 3.03 8.05 -3.04
N ALA A 25 1.87 8.72 -3.04
CA ALA A 25 1.11 8.96 -1.81
C ALA A 25 0.62 7.65 -1.17
N LEU A 26 0.09 6.69 -1.95
CA LEU A 26 -0.42 5.41 -1.42
C LEU A 26 0.58 4.63 -0.55
N PRO A 27 1.81 4.30 -1.01
CA PRO A 27 2.80 3.62 -0.18
C PRO A 27 3.26 4.48 1.01
N VAL A 28 3.37 5.81 0.86
CA VAL A 28 3.72 6.70 1.98
C VAL A 28 2.64 6.68 3.08
N LEU A 29 1.36 6.67 2.69
CA LEU A 29 0.25 6.54 3.64
C LEU A 29 0.28 5.16 4.33
N ALA A 30 0.56 4.09 3.60
CA ALA A 30 0.70 2.75 4.18
C ALA A 30 1.90 2.66 5.14
N ALA A 31 3.01 3.32 4.83
CA ALA A 31 4.21 3.37 5.66
C ALA A 31 3.99 4.03 7.02
N ALA A 32 2.93 4.82 7.20
CA ALA A 32 2.52 5.33 8.52
C ALA A 32 2.33 4.19 9.54
N LEU A 33 1.93 3.01 9.08
CA LEU A 33 1.77 1.83 9.92
C LEU A 33 3.08 1.31 10.51
N LEU A 34 4.26 1.70 10.00
CA LEU A 34 5.55 1.23 10.54
C LEU A 34 5.91 1.88 11.88
N GLY A 35 5.38 3.08 12.17
CA GLY A 35 5.76 3.87 13.34
C GLY A 35 4.60 4.19 14.27
N SER A 36 4.91 4.44 15.55
CA SER A 36 3.93 4.93 16.54
C SER A 36 3.89 6.46 16.65
N SER A 37 4.80 7.18 16.00
CA SER A 37 4.82 8.64 15.97
C SER A 37 3.91 9.18 14.86
N PRO A 38 3.25 10.34 15.05
CA PRO A 38 2.45 10.97 14.02
C PRO A 38 3.26 11.27 12.74
N LEU A 39 2.72 10.88 11.59
CA LEU A 39 3.23 11.18 10.25
C LEU A 39 2.43 12.31 9.62
N THR A 40 3.10 13.29 9.03
CA THR A 40 2.46 14.33 8.22
C THR A 40 2.89 14.18 6.76
N VAL A 41 1.93 14.01 5.86
CA VAL A 41 2.14 13.88 4.42
C VAL A 41 1.49 15.08 3.74
N SER A 42 2.28 15.89 3.04
CA SER A 42 1.79 17.04 2.27
C SER A 42 1.61 16.69 0.79
N ASN A 43 0.92 17.56 0.06
CA ASN A 43 0.65 17.41 -1.38
C ASN A 43 -0.06 16.10 -1.77
N VAL A 44 -0.94 15.59 -0.90
CA VAL A 44 -1.75 14.39 -1.15
C VAL A 44 -2.91 14.73 -2.10
N PRO A 45 -3.05 14.05 -3.26
CA PRO A 45 -4.09 14.37 -4.22
C PRO A 45 -5.50 13.97 -3.74
N ALA A 46 -6.52 14.72 -4.14
CA ALA A 46 -7.92 14.43 -3.84
C ALA A 46 -8.54 13.47 -4.87
N VAL A 47 -8.22 12.18 -4.73
CA VAL A 47 -8.74 11.11 -5.60
C VAL A 47 -9.25 9.92 -4.79
N ARG A 48 -10.17 9.14 -5.39
CA ARG A 48 -10.90 8.05 -4.71
C ARG A 48 -10.00 6.98 -4.07
N ASP A 49 -8.86 6.66 -4.70
CA ASP A 49 -7.91 5.69 -4.13
C ASP A 49 -7.34 6.20 -2.80
N ILE A 50 -7.00 7.48 -2.70
CA ILE A 50 -6.54 8.10 -1.44
C ILE A 50 -7.64 8.01 -0.39
N ASP A 51 -8.88 8.38 -0.75
CA ASP A 51 -10.00 8.31 0.19
C ASP A 51 -10.25 6.87 0.67
N THR A 52 -10.00 5.87 -0.18
CA THR A 52 -10.11 4.44 0.18
C THR A 52 -8.97 4.01 1.10
N ALA A 53 -7.74 4.45 0.84
CA ALA A 53 -6.58 4.17 1.69
C ALA A 53 -6.74 4.78 3.10
N LEU A 54 -7.20 6.03 3.19
CA LEU A 54 -7.45 6.68 4.49
C LEU A 54 -8.52 5.93 5.29
N LYS A 55 -9.64 5.54 4.65
CA LYS A 55 -10.69 4.74 5.30
C LYS A 55 -10.18 3.37 5.77
N LEU A 56 -9.31 2.73 4.99
CA LEU A 56 -8.69 1.47 5.40
C LEU A 56 -7.81 1.67 6.64
N LEU A 57 -6.97 2.72 6.66
CA LEU A 57 -6.13 3.04 7.81
C LEU A 57 -6.95 3.39 9.07
N GLU A 58 -8.04 4.14 8.93
CA GLU A 58 -8.98 4.43 10.02
C GLU A 58 -9.60 3.14 10.59
N LEU A 59 -10.01 2.20 9.74
CA LEU A 59 -10.56 0.90 10.17
C LEU A 59 -9.54 0.03 10.91
N LEU A 60 -8.25 0.20 10.64
CA LEU A 60 -7.19 -0.46 11.39
C LEU A 60 -6.97 0.19 12.77
N GLY A 61 -7.47 1.41 12.97
CA GLY A 61 -7.37 2.18 14.21
C GLY A 61 -6.45 3.40 14.12
N CYS A 62 -6.01 3.80 12.92
CA CYS A 62 -5.25 5.04 12.77
C CYS A 62 -6.17 6.25 13.01
N ARG A 63 -5.66 7.28 13.70
CA ARG A 63 -6.31 8.58 13.76
C ARG A 63 -5.84 9.41 12.58
N ILE A 64 -6.76 9.92 11.79
CA ILE A 64 -6.45 10.66 10.57
C ILE A 64 -7.13 12.02 10.61
N GLU A 65 -6.36 13.06 10.35
CA GLU A 65 -6.85 14.41 10.11
C GLU A 65 -6.39 14.86 8.73
N ARG A 66 -7.32 15.39 7.92
CA ARG A 66 -7.01 15.88 6.58
C ARG A 66 -7.39 17.34 6.48
N ASP A 67 -6.37 18.17 6.20
CA ASP A 67 -6.56 19.57 5.83
C ASP A 67 -6.09 19.78 4.38
N ARG A 68 -7.04 19.95 3.47
CA ARG A 68 -6.81 20.09 2.01
C ARG A 68 -5.96 18.94 1.45
N ALA A 69 -4.70 19.22 1.11
CA ALA A 69 -3.73 18.30 0.55
C ALA A 69 -2.72 17.80 1.60
N THR A 70 -2.90 18.13 2.87
CA THR A 70 -2.10 17.63 3.98
C THR A 70 -2.89 16.60 4.77
N VAL A 71 -2.26 15.47 5.06
CA VAL A 71 -2.82 14.39 5.87
C VAL A 71 -1.92 14.14 7.07
N HIS A 72 -2.49 14.18 8.26
CA HIS A 72 -1.85 13.78 9.51
C HIS A 72 -2.36 12.41 9.91
N ILE A 73 -1.46 11.49 10.24
CA ILE A 73 -1.77 10.09 10.55
C ILE A 73 -1.06 9.71 11.84
N ASP A 74 -1.81 9.25 12.83
CA ASP A 74 -1.29 8.64 14.04
C ASP A 74 -1.70 7.16 14.07
N ALA A 75 -0.70 6.28 13.90
CA ALA A 75 -0.86 4.83 13.94
C ALA A 75 -0.53 4.23 15.33
N GLY A 76 -0.51 5.03 16.39
CA GLY A 76 -0.28 4.59 17.77
C GLY A 76 -1.44 3.78 18.36
N ALA A 77 -2.66 3.97 17.85
CA ALA A 77 -3.88 3.33 18.33
C ALA A 77 -4.39 2.17 17.44
N VAL A 78 -3.57 1.68 16.51
CA VAL A 78 -3.92 0.53 15.65
C VAL A 78 -4.26 -0.68 16.51
N HIS A 79 -5.44 -1.25 16.29
CA HIS A 79 -6.01 -2.34 17.08
C HIS A 79 -6.45 -3.53 16.21
N SER A 80 -6.29 -3.43 14.89
CA SER A 80 -6.66 -4.47 13.92
C SER A 80 -5.57 -4.60 12.87
N VAL A 81 -5.36 -5.82 12.39
CA VAL A 81 -4.45 -6.15 11.28
C VAL A 81 -5.21 -6.66 10.05
N ARG A 82 -6.53 -6.46 10.02
CA ARG A 82 -7.42 -7.01 9.00
C ARG A 82 -7.91 -5.94 8.02
N ALA A 83 -7.58 -6.12 6.74
CA ALA A 83 -8.08 -5.29 5.64
C ALA A 83 -9.20 -6.03 4.87
N PRO A 84 -10.48 -5.61 5.04
CA PRO A 84 -11.63 -6.38 4.56
C PRO A 84 -11.83 -6.29 3.05
N TYR A 85 -12.37 -7.37 2.46
CA TYR A 85 -12.66 -7.50 1.03
C TYR A 85 -13.43 -6.32 0.43
N GLU A 86 -14.42 -5.78 1.14
CA GLU A 86 -15.30 -4.72 0.63
C GLU A 86 -14.55 -3.44 0.22
N LEU A 87 -13.43 -3.13 0.88
CA LEU A 87 -12.58 -1.99 0.53
C LEU A 87 -11.39 -2.40 -0.35
N VAL A 88 -10.83 -3.59 -0.15
CA VAL A 88 -9.72 -4.06 -1.00
C VAL A 88 -10.18 -4.25 -2.44
N LYS A 89 -11.40 -4.72 -2.68
CA LYS A 89 -11.94 -4.89 -4.05
C LYS A 89 -12.09 -3.57 -4.79
N THR A 90 -12.20 -2.44 -4.09
CA THR A 90 -12.32 -1.11 -4.70
C THR A 90 -10.97 -0.48 -5.02
N MET A 91 -9.87 -0.98 -4.44
CA MET A 91 -8.53 -0.48 -4.66
C MET A 91 -7.48 -1.60 -4.53
N ARG A 92 -6.94 -2.07 -5.67
CA ARG A 92 -5.85 -3.07 -5.69
C ARG A 92 -4.62 -2.67 -4.87
N GLY A 93 -4.34 -1.37 -4.76
CA GLY A 93 -3.23 -0.83 -3.96
C GLY A 93 -3.31 -1.13 -2.46
N ALA A 94 -4.44 -1.64 -1.96
CA ALA A 94 -4.56 -2.04 -0.55
C ALA A 94 -3.60 -3.17 -0.14
N ILE A 95 -3.03 -3.89 -1.11
CA ILE A 95 -1.95 -4.87 -0.86
C ILE A 95 -0.73 -4.25 -0.16
N LEU A 96 -0.51 -2.93 -0.31
CA LEU A 96 0.58 -2.20 0.35
C LEU A 96 0.48 -2.16 1.88
N LEU A 97 -0.67 -2.52 2.45
CA LEU A 97 -0.83 -2.65 3.90
C LEU A 97 -0.17 -3.93 4.44
N LEU A 98 0.04 -4.96 3.59
CA LEU A 98 0.50 -6.28 4.01
C LEU A 98 1.88 -6.25 4.70
N GLY A 99 2.87 -5.65 4.04
CA GLY A 99 4.25 -5.54 4.52
C GLY A 99 4.38 -4.79 5.85
N PRO A 100 3.91 -3.54 5.96
CA PRO A 100 4.05 -2.78 7.20
C PRO A 100 3.21 -3.36 8.35
N LEU A 101 2.04 -3.96 8.08
CA LEU A 101 1.28 -4.66 9.13
C LEU A 101 2.05 -5.86 9.67
N LEU A 102 2.54 -6.72 8.78
CA LEU A 102 3.28 -7.91 9.16
C LEU A 102 4.58 -7.54 9.91
N ALA A 103 5.31 -6.55 9.42
CA ALA A 103 6.61 -6.17 9.99
C ALA A 103 6.49 -5.57 11.40
N ARG A 104 5.45 -4.76 11.67
CA ARG A 104 5.26 -4.13 12.99
C ARG A 104 4.45 -4.98 13.96
N PHE A 105 3.38 -5.62 13.51
CA PHE A 105 2.42 -6.31 14.38
C PHE A 105 2.58 -7.83 14.36
N GLY A 106 3.51 -8.37 13.56
CA GLY A 106 3.78 -9.80 13.44
C GLY A 106 2.67 -10.59 12.74
N SER A 107 1.62 -9.93 12.26
CA SER A 107 0.51 -10.55 11.56
C SER A 107 -0.20 -9.57 10.62
N ALA A 108 -0.82 -10.11 9.58
CA ALA A 108 -1.64 -9.36 8.64
C ALA A 108 -2.70 -10.28 8.00
N ASP A 109 -3.92 -9.78 7.87
CA ASP A 109 -5.05 -10.45 7.21
C ASP A 109 -5.62 -9.54 6.12
N VAL A 110 -5.03 -9.60 4.92
CA VAL A 110 -5.34 -8.69 3.82
C VAL A 110 -6.06 -9.44 2.71
N SER A 111 -7.24 -8.98 2.31
CA SER A 111 -7.97 -9.63 1.21
C SER A 111 -7.15 -9.64 -0.08
N LEU A 112 -7.22 -10.74 -0.83
CA LEU A 112 -6.60 -10.81 -2.15
C LEU A 112 -7.27 -9.82 -3.10
N PRO A 113 -6.49 -8.98 -3.80
CA PRO A 113 -7.07 -8.16 -4.84
C PRO A 113 -7.65 -9.07 -5.94
N GLY A 114 -8.91 -8.82 -6.32
CA GLY A 114 -9.59 -9.58 -7.36
C GLY A 114 -8.99 -9.41 -8.76
N GLY A 115 -9.66 -10.02 -9.74
CA GLY A 115 -9.32 -9.88 -11.16
C GLY A 115 -9.33 -8.42 -11.61
N CYS A 116 -8.37 -8.04 -12.46
CA CYS A 116 -8.28 -6.69 -13.01
C CYS A 116 -8.63 -6.73 -14.50
N ALA A 117 -9.55 -5.87 -14.94
CA ALA A 117 -9.96 -5.80 -16.35
C ALA A 117 -8.82 -5.37 -17.31
N ILE A 118 -7.75 -4.78 -16.77
CA ILE A 118 -6.57 -4.35 -17.54
C ILE A 118 -5.68 -5.55 -17.93
N GLY A 119 -5.69 -6.63 -17.15
CA GLY A 119 -4.87 -7.82 -17.40
C GLY A 119 -4.53 -8.60 -16.13
N SER A 120 -3.80 -9.72 -16.29
CA SER A 120 -3.29 -10.47 -15.15
C SER A 120 -2.25 -9.64 -14.40
N ARG A 121 -2.50 -9.44 -13.11
CA ARG A 121 -1.58 -8.74 -12.21
C ARG A 121 -1.50 -9.56 -10.93
N PRO A 122 -0.69 -10.63 -10.91
CA PRO A 122 -0.53 -11.46 -9.74
C PRO A 122 0.13 -10.66 -8.60
N VAL A 123 0.00 -11.17 -7.37
CA VAL A 123 0.66 -10.61 -6.18
C VAL A 123 1.75 -11.56 -5.65
N ASN A 124 2.24 -12.47 -6.50
CA ASN A 124 3.22 -13.50 -6.14
C ASN A 124 4.49 -12.87 -5.56
N GLU A 125 5.02 -11.81 -6.15
CA GLU A 125 6.24 -11.13 -5.66
C GLU A 125 6.11 -10.62 -4.22
N HIS A 126 4.90 -10.20 -3.81
CA HIS A 126 4.66 -9.79 -2.44
C HIS A 126 4.73 -10.97 -1.47
N ILE A 127 4.14 -12.10 -1.88
CA ILE A 127 4.00 -13.28 -1.04
C ILE A 127 5.34 -14.01 -0.93
N GLU A 128 6.01 -14.26 -2.05
CA GLU A 128 7.28 -14.98 -2.08
C GLU A 128 8.39 -14.15 -1.43
N GLY A 129 8.40 -12.82 -1.62
CA GLY A 129 9.35 -11.96 -0.92
C GLY A 129 9.18 -11.97 0.60
N LEU A 130 7.95 -11.86 1.11
CA LEU A 130 7.71 -11.94 2.55
C LEU A 130 7.98 -13.34 3.12
N ARG A 131 7.74 -14.41 2.35
CA ARG A 131 8.15 -15.77 2.71
C ARG A 131 9.67 -15.92 2.79
N ALA A 132 10.40 -15.32 1.86
CA ALA A 132 11.88 -15.28 1.89
C ALA A 132 12.41 -14.55 3.13
N MET A 133 11.66 -13.55 3.62
CA MET A 133 11.91 -12.87 4.90
C MET A 133 11.47 -13.67 6.15
N GLY A 134 10.95 -14.89 5.98
CA GLY A 134 10.61 -15.80 7.06
C GLY A 134 9.14 -15.78 7.52
N ALA A 135 8.23 -15.18 6.75
CA ALA A 135 6.81 -15.20 7.05
C ALA A 135 6.13 -16.54 6.70
N ASP A 136 5.24 -17.04 7.55
CA ASP A 136 4.25 -18.06 7.16
C ASP A 136 3.07 -17.34 6.49
N ILE A 137 2.79 -17.66 5.23
CA ILE A 137 1.72 -17.04 4.46
C ILE A 137 0.82 -18.10 3.86
N ARG A 138 -0.48 -17.99 4.13
CA ARG A 138 -1.53 -18.88 3.60
C ARG A 138 -2.61 -18.07 2.93
N ILE A 139 -3.15 -18.63 1.84
CA ILE A 139 -4.31 -18.06 1.15
C ILE A 139 -5.54 -18.86 1.57
N GLU A 140 -6.42 -18.24 2.33
CA GLU A 140 -7.64 -18.88 2.84
C GLU A 140 -8.84 -17.97 2.59
N ASN A 141 -9.90 -18.51 1.97
CA ASN A 141 -11.16 -17.79 1.73
C ASN A 141 -10.99 -16.42 1.03
N GLY A 142 -9.99 -16.30 0.14
CA GLY A 142 -9.70 -15.05 -0.57
C GLY A 142 -8.96 -14.00 0.27
N TYR A 143 -8.30 -14.41 1.35
CA TYR A 143 -7.42 -13.57 2.17
C TYR A 143 -6.00 -14.11 2.19
N ILE A 144 -5.04 -13.18 2.18
CA ILE A 144 -3.64 -13.43 2.49
C ILE A 144 -3.50 -13.31 4.01
N LYS A 145 -3.35 -14.45 4.67
CA LYS A 145 -3.04 -14.53 6.10
C LYS A 145 -1.55 -14.72 6.26
N ALA A 146 -0.89 -13.71 6.82
CA ALA A 146 0.55 -13.72 7.04
C ALA A 146 0.86 -13.60 8.53
N GLU A 147 1.80 -14.40 9.01
CA GLU A 147 2.28 -14.40 10.38
C GLU A 147 3.81 -14.48 10.40
N ALA A 148 4.44 -13.72 11.29
CA ALA A 148 5.87 -13.75 11.53
C ALA A 148 6.16 -13.26 12.96
N SER A 149 6.94 -14.02 13.74
CA SER A 149 7.40 -13.52 15.04
C SER A 149 8.30 -12.29 14.89
N ARG A 150 9.21 -12.35 13.92
CA ARG A 150 10.01 -11.23 13.42
C ARG A 150 10.51 -11.56 12.02
N LEU A 151 10.31 -10.65 11.08
CA LEU A 151 10.89 -10.78 9.74
C LEU A 151 12.42 -10.70 9.83
N ARG A 152 13.10 -11.43 8.95
CA ARG A 152 14.56 -11.43 8.81
C ARG A 152 14.95 -10.81 7.49
N GLY A 153 16.10 -10.16 7.48
CA GLY A 153 16.74 -9.71 6.25
C GLY A 153 17.02 -10.89 5.32
N CYS A 154 16.86 -10.65 4.02
CA CYS A 154 17.11 -11.65 2.99
C CYS A 154 17.62 -10.99 1.70
N HIS A 155 18.19 -11.79 0.80
CA HIS A 155 18.38 -11.37 -0.59
C HIS A 155 17.21 -11.92 -1.41
N TYR A 156 16.39 -11.03 -1.97
CA TYR A 156 15.26 -11.38 -2.81
C TYR A 156 15.45 -10.78 -4.21
N ALA A 157 15.47 -11.64 -5.23
CA ALA A 157 15.52 -11.23 -6.63
C ALA A 157 14.13 -11.37 -7.23
N PHE A 158 13.57 -10.26 -7.74
CA PHE A 158 12.26 -10.26 -8.40
C PHE A 158 12.35 -10.98 -9.75
N ASP A 159 11.42 -11.90 -10.04
CA ASP A 159 11.33 -12.54 -11.37
C ASP A 159 10.98 -11.50 -12.44
N VAL A 160 10.09 -10.57 -12.09
CA VAL A 160 9.70 -9.42 -12.89
C VAL A 160 9.64 -8.20 -11.97
N PRO A 161 10.21 -7.04 -12.38
CA PRO A 161 10.10 -5.81 -11.60
C PRO A 161 8.64 -5.51 -11.24
N SER A 162 8.39 -5.33 -9.96
CA SER A 162 7.06 -5.07 -9.41
C SER A 162 7.13 -3.84 -8.52
N VAL A 163 6.44 -2.76 -8.90
CA VAL A 163 6.39 -1.50 -8.15
C VAL A 163 5.89 -1.75 -6.74
N THR A 164 4.66 -2.23 -6.61
CA THR A 164 4.07 -2.47 -5.29
C THR A 164 4.75 -3.60 -4.56
N GLY A 165 5.34 -4.58 -5.27
CA GLY A 165 6.15 -5.63 -4.65
C GLY A 165 7.38 -5.05 -3.97
N THR A 166 8.12 -4.20 -4.69
CA THR A 166 9.30 -3.48 -4.19
C THR A 166 8.94 -2.61 -3.00
N GLU A 167 7.90 -1.78 -3.12
CA GLU A 167 7.42 -0.91 -2.02
C GLU A 167 7.05 -1.73 -0.77
N ASN A 168 6.33 -2.83 -0.95
CA ASN A 168 5.84 -3.65 0.15
C ASN A 168 6.98 -4.37 0.90
N LEU A 169 7.93 -4.96 0.15
CA LEU A 169 9.11 -5.58 0.75
C LEU A 169 10.05 -4.56 1.37
N MET A 170 10.19 -3.37 0.78
CA MET A 170 10.98 -2.29 1.34
C MET A 170 10.41 -1.81 2.67
N MET A 171 9.09 -1.61 2.76
CA MET A 171 8.43 -1.29 4.02
C MET A 171 8.60 -2.40 5.06
N ALA A 172 8.49 -3.66 4.66
CA ALA A 172 8.66 -4.78 5.57
C ALA A 172 10.10 -4.91 6.11
N ALA A 173 11.09 -4.71 5.22
CA ALA A 173 12.51 -4.76 5.54
C ALA A 173 12.93 -3.69 6.55
N ALA A 174 12.25 -2.53 6.59
CA ALA A 174 12.58 -1.44 7.49
C ALA A 174 12.53 -1.81 8.99
N LEU A 175 11.76 -2.85 9.36
CA LEU A 175 11.66 -3.35 10.74
C LEU A 175 12.19 -4.79 10.91
N ALA A 176 12.68 -5.41 9.83
CA ALA A 176 13.23 -6.75 9.85
C ALA A 176 14.58 -6.80 10.61
N ASP A 177 14.97 -8.00 11.05
CA ASP A 177 16.27 -8.25 11.67
C ASP A 177 17.32 -8.61 10.63
N GLY A 178 18.34 -7.77 10.46
CA GLY A 178 19.41 -7.93 9.48
C GLY A 178 19.25 -7.10 8.21
N GLU A 179 20.03 -7.41 7.20
CA GLU A 179 20.07 -6.68 5.92
C GLU A 179 19.17 -7.34 4.88
N THR A 180 18.36 -6.54 4.18
CA THR A 180 17.59 -6.99 3.02
C THR A 180 18.14 -6.40 1.74
N VAL A 181 18.42 -7.24 0.75
CA VAL A 181 18.81 -6.84 -0.61
C VAL A 181 17.68 -7.16 -1.57
N LEU A 182 17.14 -6.14 -2.22
CA LEU A 182 16.09 -6.27 -3.23
C LEU A 182 16.73 -6.12 -4.63
N GLU A 183 16.91 -7.22 -5.34
CA GLU A 183 17.51 -7.26 -6.68
C GLU A 183 16.43 -7.29 -7.77
N ASN A 184 16.69 -6.61 -8.89
CA ASN A 184 15.69 -6.41 -9.96
C ASN A 184 14.42 -5.67 -9.46
N ALA A 185 14.62 -4.81 -8.47
CA ALA A 185 13.58 -3.94 -7.93
C ALA A 185 13.06 -2.94 -8.97
N ALA A 186 11.84 -2.46 -8.75
CA ALA A 186 11.24 -1.41 -9.56
C ALA A 186 12.08 -0.11 -9.50
N MET A 187 12.10 0.65 -10.60
CA MET A 187 12.90 1.88 -10.77
C MET A 187 12.02 3.08 -11.18
N GLU A 188 10.72 2.97 -10.95
CA GLU A 188 9.74 3.98 -11.30
C GLU A 188 10.02 5.32 -10.59
N PRO A 189 9.80 6.46 -11.28
CA PRO A 189 9.95 7.79 -10.72
C PRO A 189 8.82 8.17 -9.74
#